data_AF-A0A1H0EXG6-F1
#
_entry.id   AF-A0A1H0EXG6-F1
#
_cell.length_a   1.000
_cell.length_b   1.000
_cell.length_c   1.000
_cell.angle_alpha   90.00
_cell.angle_beta   90.00
_cell.angle_gamma   90.00
#
_symmetry.space_group_name_H-M   'P 1'
#
loop_
_entity.id
_entity.type
_entity.pdbx_description
1 polymer ?
#
loop_
_entity_poly.entity_id
_entity_poly.type
_entity_poly.pdbx_seq_one_letter_code
_entity_poly.pdbx_strand_id
1 'polypeptide(L)' 'MDKRKVITAYRRGMISIQECAQILGVDSSQIMGLMNDPQMAELPRVVQKQPMHG' A
#
# COMPACT_ATOMS: atom_id res chain seq x y z
N MET A 1 10.77 -3.82 -6.19
CA MET A 1 10.02 -2.69 -5.61
C MET A 1 9.37 -3.16 -4.31
N ASP A 2 9.28 -2.31 -3.27
CA ASP A 2 8.63 -2.73 -2.01
C ASP A 2 7.14 -2.96 -2.17
N LYS A 3 6.64 -4.12 -1.73
CA LYS A 3 5.21 -4.47 -1.75
C LYS A 3 4.33 -3.36 -1.17
N ARG A 4 4.72 -2.79 -0.03
CA ARG A 4 4.00 -1.67 0.62
C ARG A 4 3.89 -0.43 -0.26
N LYS A 5 4.96 -0.06 -0.99
CA LYS A 5 4.95 1.11 -1.88
C LYS A 5 4.02 0.90 -3.07
N VAL A 6 4.00 -0.31 -3.62
CA VAL A 6 3.10 -0.69 -4.73
C VAL A 6 1.63 -0.64 -4.31
N ILE A 7 1.29 -1.26 -3.17
CA ILE A 7 -0.08 -1.22 -2.63
C ILE A 7 -0.52 0.22 -2.33
N THR A 8 0.37 1.03 -1.77
CA THR A 8 0.09 2.46 -1.53
C THR A 8 -0.16 3.22 -2.83
N ALA A 9 0.61 2.95 -3.88
CA ALA A 9 0.44 3.58 -5.19
C ALA A 9 -0.91 3.22 -5.83
N TYR A 10 -1.32 1.96 -5.76
CA TYR A 10 -2.65 1.53 -6.19
C TYR A 10 -3.77 2.19 -5.41
N ARG A 11 -3.68 2.21 -4.07
CA ARG A 11 -4.69 2.87 -3.21
C ARG A 11 -4.81 4.36 -3.48
N ARG A 12 -3.73 5.00 -3.95
CA ARG A 12 -3.71 6.41 -4.37
C ARG A 12 -4.13 6.61 -5.83
N GLY A 13 -4.50 5.55 -6.55
CA GLY A 13 -4.92 5.59 -7.95
C GLY A 13 -3.79 5.87 -8.94
N MET A 14 -2.53 5.74 -8.53
CA MET A 14 -1.37 5.99 -9.40
C MET A 14 -1.11 4.85 -10.39
N ILE A 15 -1.48 3.61 -10.02
CA ILE A 15 -1.27 2.41 -10.83
C ILE A 15 -2.50 1.50 -10.75
N SER A 16 -2.67 0.65 -11.76
CA SER A 16 -3.75 -0.35 -11.84
C SER A 16 -3.42 -1.61 -11.02
N ILE A 17 -4.44 -2.44 -10.77
CA ILE A 17 -4.28 -3.77 -10.17
C ILE A 17 -3.38 -4.68 -11.03
N GLN A 18 -3.41 -4.50 -12.36
CA GLN A 18 -2.58 -5.26 -13.30
C GLN A 18 -1.11 -4.86 -13.19
N GLU A 19 -0.83 -3.55 -13.09
CA GLU A 19 0.50 -3.02 -12.83
C GLU A 19 1.03 -3.55 -11.49
N CYS A 20 0.19 -3.62 -10.46
CA CYS A 20 0.59 -4.21 -9.17
C CYS A 20 0.99 -5.68 -9.31
N ALA A 21 0.20 -6.46 -10.04
CA ALA A 21 0.47 -7.86 -10.32
C ALA A 21 1.82 -8.04 -11.02
N GLN A 22 2.10 -7.22 -12.05
CA GLN A 22 3.37 -7.26 -12.79
C GLN A 22 4.57 -6.85 -11.91
N ILE A 23 4.45 -5.78 -11.12
CA ILE A 23 5.53 -5.30 -10.26
C ILE A 23 5.85 -6.29 -9.14
N LEU A 24 4.83 -6.96 -8.61
CA LEU A 24 4.95 -7.90 -7.50
C LEU A 24 5.18 -9.35 -7.93
N GLY A 25 5.04 -9.63 -9.23
CA GLY A 25 5.20 -10.97 -9.79
C GLY A 25 4.15 -11.96 -9.28
N VAL A 26 2.91 -11.50 -9.07
CA VAL A 26 1.79 -12.32 -8.56
C VAL A 26 0.52 -12.03 -9.34
N ASP A 27 -0.47 -12.92 -9.27
CA ASP A 27 -1.77 -12.71 -9.90
C ASP A 27 -2.61 -11.61 -9.25
N SER A 28 -3.47 -10.98 -10.03
CA SER A 28 -4.39 -9.93 -9.57
C SER A 28 -5.33 -10.40 -8.45
N SER A 29 -5.71 -11.69 -8.42
CA SER A 29 -6.51 -12.26 -7.32
C SER A 29 -5.73 -12.28 -6.00
N GLN A 30 -4.42 -12.58 -6.06
CA GLN A 30 -3.55 -12.56 -4.89
C GLN A 30 -3.34 -11.13 -4.39
N ILE A 31 -3.26 -10.14 -5.30
CA ILE A 31 -3.24 -8.72 -4.92
C ILE A 31 -4.52 -8.35 -4.15
N MET A 32 -5.68 -8.83 -4.60
CA MET A 32 -6.95 -8.53 -3.94
C MET A 32 -6.99 -9.07 -2.50
N GLY A 33 -6.43 -10.26 -2.26
CA GLY A 33 -6.25 -10.80 -0.90
C GLY A 33 -5.31 -9.95 -0.04
N LEU A 34 -4.20 -9.50 -0.62
CA LEU A 34 -3.21 -8.63 0.06
C LEU A 34 -3.78 -7.25 0.39
N MET A 35 -4.71 -6.73 -0.43
CA MET A 35 -5.39 -5.45 -0.19
C MET A 35 -6.31 -5.50 1.03
N ASN A 36 -6.88 -6.67 1.30
CA ASN A 36 -7.80 -6.88 2.42
C ASN A 36 -7.04 -7.16 3.73
N ASP A 37 -5.72 -7.32 3.68
CA ASP A 37 -4.90 -7.53 4.87
C ASP A 37 -4.66 -6.19 5.61
N PRO A 38 -5.15 -6.06 6.87
CA PRO A 38 -5.04 -4.82 7.62
C PRO A 38 -3.59 -4.44 7.99
N GLN A 39 -2.64 -5.39 7.94
CA GLN A 39 -1.21 -5.12 8.19
C GLN A 39 -0.51 -4.57 6.95
N MET A 40 -0.97 -4.92 5.75
CA MET A 40 -0.58 -4.27 4.49
C MET A 40 -1.23 -2.89 4.32
N ALA A 41 -2.38 -2.68 4.97
CA ALA A 41 -3.12 -1.44 4.95
C ALA A 41 -2.52 -0.33 5.82
N GLU A 42 -1.33 -0.54 6.42
CA GLU A 42 -0.50 0.51 7.01
C GLU A 42 -0.18 1.58 5.94
N LEU A 43 -1.15 2.47 5.73
CA LEU A 43 -0.94 3.85 5.33
C LEU A 43 0.22 4.39 6.16
N PRO A 44 0.96 5.40 5.67
CA PRO A 44 1.91 6.07 6.52
C PRO A 44 1.16 6.38 7.80
N ARG A 45 1.57 5.78 8.91
CA ARG A 45 1.46 6.43 10.19
C ARG A 45 2.18 7.73 9.89
N VAL A 46 1.41 8.75 9.50
CA VAL A 46 1.79 10.13 9.69
C VAL A 46 2.16 10.07 11.15
N VAL A 47 3.45 9.96 11.41
CA VAL A 47 4.01 10.24 12.71
C VAL A 47 3.52 11.66 12.90
N GLN A 48 2.38 11.78 13.59
CA GLN A 48 1.97 12.99 14.22
C GLN A 48 3.15 13.30 15.13
N LYS A 49 4.12 14.06 14.62
CA LYS A 49 4.96 14.87 15.47
C LYS A 49 4.01 15.91 16.07
N GLN A 50 3.28 15.50 17.10
CA GLN A 50 2.99 16.39 18.20
C GLN A 50 4.25 16.35 19.07
N PRO A 51 4.99 17.46 19.13
CA PRO A 51 5.23 18.11 20.41
C PRO A 51 5.11 19.64 20.24
N MET A 52 4.80 20.47 21.22
CA MET A 52 4.53 20.36 22.65
C MET A 52 3.85 21.70 23.01
N HIS A 53 3.12 21.73 24.13
CA HIS A 53 2.66 22.98 24.75
C HIS A 53 3.80 24.00 24.91
N GLY A 54 3.48 25.28 24.72
CA GLY A 54 4.30 26.44 25.05
C GLY A 54 3.46 27.70 24.95
#